data_AF-A0A2V7IB00-F1
#
_entry.id   AF-A0A2V7IB00-F1
#
_cell.length_a   1.000
_cell.length_b   1.000
_cell.length_c   1.000
_cell.angle_alpha   90.00
_cell.angle_beta   90.00
_cell.angle_gamma   90.00
#
_symmetry.space_group_name_H-M   'P 1'
#
loop_
_entity.id
_entity.type
_entity.pdbx_description
1 polymer ?
#
loop_
_entity_poly.entity_id
_entity_poly.type
_entity_poly.pdbx_seq_one_letter_code
_entity_poly.pdbx_strand_id
1 'polypeptide(L)'
;MRRAFLALLAFSLAACGREATTALESRLTTDRGPSAEGLRVPGWNEVRCFDAAARRKRDPDGDTMDNACEDALAAAFAPGLKVAVDCNYDPGVGRQGGEYYYGVQPYWYRSSEVAPLERRVRLAYLPAYYWEDCGSPTEGHVPFGDGHDGDSEFFIVDVQFNDATRRWATQQIFLSAHCGTLTGQRCMWYPDPTSTTVTPTGTAQPFSWIDGKVRGAPIIWVAEGKHSNYSTREDCNGGGLAGSDTCERDDRFYRFPVRLARQNIWSRAIPHQACVGASLWGSTRVAPGTTECFWPRRTFYGWQGLNLGSTAYSDILAQYAGW
;
A
#
# COMPACT_ATOMS: atom_id res chain seq x y z
N MET A 1 -13.83 -69.10 31.70
CA MET A 1 -14.81 -68.01 31.88
C MET A 1 -14.57 -66.94 30.83
N ARG A 2 -15.66 -66.28 30.42
CA ARG A 2 -15.92 -65.54 29.16
C ARG A 2 -14.90 -64.46 28.78
N ARG A 3 -14.53 -64.39 27.49
CA ARG A 3 -14.04 -63.18 26.80
C ARG A 3 -15.04 -62.79 25.72
N ALA A 4 -15.39 -61.50 25.71
CA ALA A 4 -16.39 -60.90 24.84
C ALA A 4 -15.80 -60.47 23.48
N PHE A 5 -16.71 -60.42 22.52
CA PHE A 5 -16.56 -60.26 21.07
C PHE A 5 -16.09 -58.87 20.62
N LEU A 6 -15.19 -58.83 19.63
CA LEU A 6 -15.06 -57.74 18.65
C LEU A 6 -15.92 -58.09 17.44
N ALA A 7 -16.81 -57.20 17.03
CA ALA A 7 -17.54 -57.29 15.77
C ALA A 7 -16.88 -56.36 14.73
N LEU A 8 -16.28 -56.96 13.70
CA LEU A 8 -15.97 -56.29 12.43
C LEU A 8 -17.25 -56.21 11.60
N LEU A 9 -17.56 -55.02 11.08
CA LEU A 9 -18.59 -54.84 10.06
C LEU A 9 -17.91 -54.44 8.75
N ALA A 10 -17.83 -55.42 7.86
CA ALA A 10 -17.53 -55.22 6.45
C ALA A 10 -18.85 -54.93 5.71
N PHE A 11 -18.85 -53.90 4.87
CA PHE A 11 -19.90 -53.71 3.86
C PHE A 11 -19.23 -53.46 2.51
N SER A 12 -19.64 -54.26 1.53
CA SER A 12 -19.37 -54.11 0.11
C SER A 12 -20.57 -54.67 -0.65
N LEU A 13 -20.72 -54.24 -1.90
CA LEU A 13 -21.79 -54.50 -2.91
C LEU A 13 -22.78 -53.32 -3.02
N ALA A 14 -23.21 -52.86 -4.20
CA ALA A 14 -22.90 -53.16 -5.60
C ALA A 14 -23.45 -52.03 -6.49
N ALA A 15 -22.98 -51.97 -7.73
CA ALA A 15 -23.36 -51.01 -8.77
C ALA A 15 -24.76 -51.27 -9.38
N CYS A 16 -25.44 -50.21 -9.82
CA CYS A 16 -26.24 -50.18 -11.06
C CYS A 16 -26.59 -48.72 -11.43
N GLY A 17 -26.36 -48.33 -12.69
CA GLY A 17 -26.32 -46.94 -13.12
C GLY A 17 -27.60 -46.34 -13.68
N ARG A 18 -27.50 -45.06 -14.07
CA ARG A 18 -28.12 -44.44 -15.26
C ARG A 18 -27.50 -43.07 -15.53
N GLU A 19 -27.13 -42.84 -16.78
CA GLU A 19 -26.73 -41.54 -17.35
C GLU A 19 -27.91 -40.56 -17.38
N ALA A 20 -27.64 -39.30 -17.03
CA ALA A 20 -28.31 -38.13 -17.60
C ALA A 20 -27.43 -36.89 -17.39
N THR A 21 -26.73 -36.53 -18.47
CA THR A 21 -26.26 -35.20 -18.86
C THR A 21 -26.88 -34.01 -18.12
N THR A 22 -26.07 -33.10 -17.57
CA THR A 22 -25.80 -31.78 -18.17
C THR A 22 -24.77 -30.99 -17.34
N ALA A 23 -23.95 -30.23 -18.05
CA ALA A 23 -22.86 -29.43 -17.56
C ALA A 23 -23.26 -28.39 -16.52
N LEU A 24 -22.55 -28.31 -15.40
CA LEU A 24 -22.31 -27.04 -14.71
C LEU A 24 -21.18 -27.05 -13.68
N GLU A 25 -20.04 -27.69 -13.92
CA GLU A 25 -18.90 -27.56 -12.97
C GLU A 25 -17.54 -27.64 -13.67
N SER A 26 -17.38 -26.77 -14.66
CA SER A 26 -16.07 -26.45 -15.24
C SER A 26 -16.02 -24.95 -15.45
N ARG A 27 -15.58 -24.20 -14.43
CA ARG A 27 -14.94 -22.87 -14.55
C ARG A 27 -14.49 -22.30 -13.19
N LEU A 28 -13.87 -23.12 -12.35
CA LEU A 28 -12.77 -22.60 -11.51
C LEU A 28 -11.60 -22.38 -12.46
N THR A 29 -11.58 -21.21 -13.08
CA THR A 29 -10.47 -20.74 -13.90
C THR A 29 -9.28 -20.53 -12.98
N THR A 30 -8.45 -21.56 -12.86
CA THR A 30 -7.07 -21.41 -12.42
C THR A 30 -6.44 -20.30 -13.25
N ASP A 31 -5.88 -19.32 -12.56
CA ASP A 31 -5.16 -18.16 -13.07
C ASP A 31 -3.97 -18.56 -13.96
N ARG A 32 -4.23 -18.95 -15.21
CA ARG A 32 -3.23 -19.52 -16.14
C ARG A 32 -2.99 -18.67 -17.38
N GLY A 33 -2.99 -17.36 -17.19
CA GLY A 33 -2.23 -16.45 -18.05
C GLY A 33 -1.14 -15.80 -17.21
N PRO A 34 0.05 -16.41 -17.06
CA PRO A 34 1.15 -15.83 -16.29
C PRO A 34 1.62 -14.47 -16.85
N SER A 35 1.24 -14.10 -18.07
CA SER A 35 1.69 -12.91 -18.81
C SER A 35 0.73 -11.70 -18.78
N ALA A 36 -0.49 -11.82 -18.25
CA ALA A 36 -1.42 -10.69 -18.25
C ALA A 36 -1.05 -9.68 -17.14
N GLU A 37 -0.86 -8.42 -17.52
CA GLU A 37 -0.57 -7.32 -16.59
C GLU A 37 -1.68 -7.14 -15.56
N GLY A 38 -1.27 -6.76 -14.34
CA GLY A 38 -2.16 -6.44 -13.25
C GLY A 38 -2.72 -7.65 -12.48
N LEU A 39 -3.58 -7.33 -11.52
CA LEU A 39 -4.14 -8.27 -10.54
C LEU A 39 -5.64 -8.48 -10.78
N ARG A 40 -6.08 -9.72 -10.55
CA ARG A 40 -7.50 -10.00 -10.35
C ARG A 40 -7.84 -9.70 -8.90
N VAL A 41 -8.88 -8.92 -8.67
CA VAL A 41 -9.43 -8.67 -7.35
C VAL A 41 -10.78 -9.39 -7.29
N PRO A 42 -10.86 -10.57 -6.63
CA PRO A 42 -12.04 -11.41 -6.70
C PRO A 42 -13.32 -10.68 -6.30
N GLY A 43 -14.34 -10.74 -7.16
CA GLY A 43 -15.62 -10.07 -6.94
C GLY A 43 -15.64 -8.57 -7.26
N TRP A 44 -14.49 -7.95 -7.55
CA TRP A 44 -14.37 -6.50 -7.73
C TRP A 44 -13.85 -6.14 -9.12
N ASN A 45 -14.75 -5.65 -9.96
CA ASN A 45 -14.45 -5.01 -11.25
C ASN A 45 -14.97 -3.58 -11.23
N GLU A 46 -14.68 -2.79 -12.27
CA GLU A 46 -15.11 -1.39 -12.34
C GLU A 46 -16.61 -1.20 -12.09
N VAL A 47 -17.46 -1.96 -12.79
CA VAL A 47 -18.93 -1.88 -12.63
C VAL A 47 -19.31 -2.15 -11.17
N ARG A 48 -18.79 -3.22 -10.55
CA ARG A 48 -19.14 -3.57 -9.17
C ARG A 48 -18.67 -2.53 -8.16
N CYS A 49 -17.54 -1.87 -8.41
CA CYS A 49 -17.00 -0.84 -7.51
C CYS A 49 -17.79 0.47 -7.59
N PHE A 50 -18.30 0.84 -8.76
CA PHE A 50 -18.88 2.18 -8.98
C PHE A 50 -20.40 2.22 -9.22
N ASP A 51 -21.02 1.14 -9.66
CA ASP A 51 -22.46 1.13 -9.98
C ASP A 51 -23.31 1.43 -8.74
N ALA A 52 -24.02 2.56 -8.76
CA ALA A 52 -24.93 2.96 -7.69
C ALA A 52 -26.08 1.96 -7.47
N ALA A 53 -26.46 1.20 -8.51
CA ALA A 53 -27.47 0.14 -8.42
C ALA A 53 -26.89 -1.19 -7.92
N ALA A 54 -25.58 -1.28 -7.68
CA ALA A 54 -24.96 -2.50 -7.17
C ALA A 54 -25.60 -2.89 -5.84
N ARG A 55 -26.22 -4.08 -5.81
CA ARG A 55 -26.88 -4.59 -4.60
C ARG A 55 -25.88 -4.61 -3.44
N ARG A 56 -26.25 -4.00 -2.32
CA ARG A 56 -25.45 -3.86 -1.09
C ARG A 56 -24.23 -2.93 -1.21
N LYS A 57 -24.22 -2.00 -2.18
CA LYS A 57 -23.22 -0.94 -2.18
C LYS A 57 -23.23 -0.21 -0.85
N ARG A 58 -22.04 -0.06 -0.25
CA ARG A 58 -21.83 0.72 0.96
C ARG A 58 -20.77 1.77 0.65
N ASP A 59 -21.17 3.03 0.74
CA ASP A 59 -20.40 4.22 0.37
C ASP A 59 -20.78 5.39 1.33
N PRO A 60 -20.48 5.29 2.64
CA PRO A 60 -20.76 6.34 3.61
C PRO A 60 -19.95 7.62 3.42
N ASP A 61 -18.82 7.61 2.71
CA ASP A 61 -18.04 8.81 2.40
C ASP A 61 -18.45 9.47 1.07
N GLY A 62 -19.35 8.85 0.31
CA GLY A 62 -20.08 9.47 -0.80
C GLY A 62 -19.22 9.74 -2.03
N ASP A 63 -18.07 9.09 -2.14
CA ASP A 63 -17.11 9.30 -3.21
C ASP A 63 -17.43 8.49 -4.47
N THR A 64 -18.56 7.80 -4.46
CA THR A 64 -19.12 6.93 -5.50
C THR A 64 -18.48 5.55 -5.59
N MET A 65 -17.58 5.18 -4.71
CA MET A 65 -16.96 3.86 -4.66
C MET A 65 -17.55 3.02 -3.52
N ASP A 66 -17.68 1.71 -3.72
CA ASP A 66 -18.01 0.79 -2.62
C ASP A 66 -16.78 0.61 -1.72
N ASN A 67 -16.87 0.86 -0.41
CA ASN A 67 -15.68 0.74 0.46
C ASN A 67 -15.18 -0.69 0.62
N ALA A 68 -16.02 -1.71 0.39
CA ALA A 68 -15.51 -3.07 0.33
C ALA A 68 -14.69 -3.31 -0.96
N CYS A 69 -14.93 -2.54 -2.03
CA CYS A 69 -14.01 -2.46 -3.17
C CYS A 69 -12.73 -1.73 -2.79
N GLU A 70 -12.83 -0.59 -2.09
CA GLU A 70 -11.66 0.17 -1.64
C GLU A 70 -10.71 -0.70 -0.81
N ASP A 71 -11.23 -1.36 0.22
CA ASP A 71 -10.47 -2.25 1.09
C ASP A 71 -9.84 -3.40 0.29
N ALA A 72 -10.58 -3.96 -0.68
CA ALA A 72 -10.09 -5.03 -1.53
C ALA A 72 -8.99 -4.57 -2.50
N LEU A 73 -9.10 -3.37 -3.09
CA LEU A 73 -8.06 -2.80 -3.95
C LEU A 73 -6.83 -2.41 -3.14
N ALA A 74 -7.00 -1.73 -2.01
CA ALA A 74 -5.91 -1.38 -1.10
C ALA A 74 -5.16 -2.64 -0.63
N ALA A 75 -5.88 -3.70 -0.26
CA ALA A 75 -5.24 -4.97 0.10
C ALA A 75 -4.53 -5.62 -1.09
N ALA A 76 -5.18 -5.66 -2.27
CA ALA A 76 -4.63 -6.30 -3.47
C ALA A 76 -3.38 -5.60 -4.01
N PHE A 77 -3.29 -4.28 -3.88
CA PHE A 77 -2.16 -3.47 -4.36
C PHE A 77 -1.22 -2.99 -3.25
N ALA A 78 -1.46 -3.40 -2.00
CA ALA A 78 -0.59 -3.14 -0.87
C ALA A 78 0.87 -3.46 -1.23
N PRO A 79 1.78 -2.47 -1.24
CA PRO A 79 3.15 -2.66 -1.69
C PRO A 79 3.95 -3.62 -0.82
N GLY A 80 4.95 -4.23 -1.42
CA GLY A 80 5.98 -5.00 -0.71
C GLY A 80 7.09 -4.05 -0.30
N LEU A 81 7.47 -4.05 0.97
CA LEU A 81 8.49 -3.16 1.50
C LEU A 81 9.77 -3.96 1.76
N LYS A 82 10.85 -3.52 1.14
CA LYS A 82 12.22 -3.97 1.38
C LYS A 82 12.86 -3.01 2.37
N VAL A 83 13.07 -3.48 3.59
CA VAL A 83 13.53 -2.65 4.71
C VAL A 83 14.68 -3.34 5.44
N ALA A 84 15.51 -2.55 6.13
CA ALA A 84 16.44 -3.05 7.12
C ALA A 84 15.74 -3.34 8.46
N VAL A 85 16.25 -4.29 9.24
CA VAL A 85 16.08 -4.27 10.69
C VAL A 85 16.95 -3.14 11.25
N ASP A 86 16.31 -2.03 11.61
CA ASP A 86 16.95 -0.83 12.14
C ASP A 86 16.29 -0.36 13.44
N CYS A 87 16.56 0.90 13.85
CA CYS A 87 16.05 1.43 15.11
C CYS A 87 14.52 1.46 15.19
N ASN A 88 13.84 1.59 14.05
CA ASN A 88 12.40 1.67 14.00
C ASN A 88 11.76 0.26 13.97
N TYR A 89 12.54 -0.83 13.91
CA TYR A 89 12.02 -2.20 14.04
C TYR A 89 11.39 -2.46 15.41
N ASP A 90 10.11 -2.82 15.45
CA ASP A 90 9.38 -3.11 16.68
C ASP A 90 9.36 -4.62 17.00
N PRO A 91 10.17 -5.08 17.98
CA PRO A 91 10.20 -6.50 18.34
C PRO A 91 8.93 -6.96 19.06
N GLY A 92 8.15 -6.04 19.64
CA GLY A 92 6.89 -6.37 20.34
C GLY A 92 5.81 -6.85 19.38
N VAL A 93 5.84 -6.38 18.12
CA VAL A 93 4.92 -6.79 17.06
C VAL A 93 5.60 -7.53 15.90
N GLY A 94 6.93 -7.68 15.95
CA GLY A 94 7.73 -8.46 15.00
C GLY A 94 7.83 -7.87 13.60
N ARG A 95 7.74 -6.54 13.46
CA ARG A 95 7.76 -5.83 12.15
C ARG A 95 8.42 -4.46 12.28
N GLN A 96 8.65 -3.79 11.15
CA GLN A 96 8.98 -2.37 11.18
C GLN A 96 7.91 -1.61 11.97
N GLY A 97 8.32 -0.69 12.83
CA GLY A 97 7.43 0.17 13.60
C GLY A 97 6.51 0.98 12.69
N GLY A 98 5.51 1.62 13.28
CA GLY A 98 4.56 2.48 12.62
C GLY A 98 3.11 2.02 12.77
N GLU A 99 2.21 2.97 12.56
CA GLU A 99 0.79 2.73 12.36
C GLU A 99 0.45 2.85 10.88
N TYR A 100 0.03 1.74 10.29
CA TYR A 100 -0.16 1.65 8.86
C TYR A 100 -1.59 2.05 8.50
N TYR A 101 -1.76 3.13 7.76
CA TYR A 101 -3.04 3.61 7.26
C TYR A 101 -3.05 3.65 5.73
N TYR A 102 -4.24 3.64 5.14
CA TYR A 102 -4.39 3.85 3.71
C TYR A 102 -5.61 4.71 3.45
N GLY A 103 -5.66 5.35 2.29
CA GLY A 103 -6.88 5.95 1.80
C GLY A 103 -7.10 5.56 0.35
N VAL A 104 -8.36 5.57 -0.07
CA VAL A 104 -8.75 5.25 -1.43
C VAL A 104 -9.63 6.37 -1.96
N GLN A 105 -9.40 6.77 -3.20
CA GLN A 105 -10.25 7.76 -3.85
C GLN A 105 -10.34 7.49 -5.36
N PRO A 106 -11.55 7.41 -5.95
CA PRO A 106 -11.71 7.42 -7.39
C PRO A 106 -11.51 8.82 -7.95
N TYR A 107 -10.92 8.89 -9.14
CA TYR A 107 -10.75 10.15 -9.83
C TYR A 107 -10.74 9.96 -11.35
N TRP A 108 -10.96 11.06 -12.06
CA TRP A 108 -10.87 11.10 -13.52
C TRP A 108 -9.50 11.59 -13.95
N TYR A 109 -8.78 10.75 -14.68
CA TYR A 109 -7.48 11.05 -15.24
C TYR A 109 -7.59 11.41 -16.72
N ARG A 110 -6.72 12.31 -17.18
CA ARG A 110 -6.54 12.60 -18.60
C ARG A 110 -5.05 12.73 -18.90
N SER A 111 -4.52 11.93 -19.81
CA SER A 111 -3.09 11.95 -20.17
C SER A 111 -2.70 13.15 -21.05
N SER A 112 -3.64 13.73 -21.77
CA SER A 112 -3.47 14.93 -22.59
C SER A 112 -4.83 15.61 -22.81
N GLU A 113 -4.86 16.88 -23.23
CA GLU A 113 -6.13 17.60 -23.43
C GLU A 113 -7.11 16.88 -24.38
N VAL A 114 -6.58 16.14 -25.35
CA VAL A 114 -7.35 15.42 -26.38
C VAL A 114 -7.65 13.96 -26.03
N ALA A 115 -7.02 13.41 -24.98
CA ALA A 115 -7.27 12.04 -24.56
C ALA A 115 -8.65 11.90 -23.88
N PRO A 116 -9.33 10.75 -24.01
CA PRO A 116 -10.55 10.48 -23.26
C PRO A 116 -10.27 10.50 -21.75
N LEU A 117 -11.29 10.83 -20.96
CA LEU A 117 -11.22 10.69 -19.50
C LEU A 117 -11.22 9.21 -19.14
N GLU A 118 -10.27 8.84 -18.28
CA GLU A 118 -10.10 7.51 -17.75
C GLU A 118 -10.45 7.52 -16.27
N ARG A 119 -11.26 6.55 -15.81
CA ARG A 119 -11.49 6.38 -14.38
C ARG A 119 -10.32 5.62 -13.77
N ARG A 120 -9.71 6.20 -12.74
CA ARG A 120 -8.64 5.58 -11.95
C ARG A 120 -9.02 5.57 -10.47
N VAL A 121 -8.37 4.71 -9.72
CA VAL A 121 -8.47 4.66 -8.26
C VAL A 121 -7.09 4.95 -7.70
N ARG A 122 -7.03 5.96 -6.84
CA ARG A 122 -5.82 6.37 -6.12
C ARG A 122 -5.77 5.67 -4.78
N LEU A 123 -4.69 4.94 -4.51
CA LEU A 123 -4.44 4.24 -3.25
C LEU A 123 -3.26 4.90 -2.56
N ALA A 124 -3.48 5.70 -1.51
CA ALA A 124 -2.40 6.24 -0.71
C ALA A 124 -2.11 5.29 0.46
N TYR A 125 -0.83 5.05 0.73
CA TYR A 125 -0.37 4.22 1.84
C TYR A 125 0.54 5.06 2.74
N LEU A 126 0.25 4.99 4.03
CA LEU A 126 0.79 5.86 5.06
C LEU A 126 1.37 4.95 6.16
N PRO A 127 2.65 4.57 6.10
CA PRO A 127 3.27 3.70 7.11
C PRO A 127 3.30 4.32 8.52
N ALA A 128 3.30 5.66 8.60
CA ALA A 128 3.34 6.49 9.80
C ALA A 128 4.24 5.87 10.89
N TYR A 129 5.54 5.84 10.62
CA TYR A 129 6.56 5.21 11.44
C TYR A 129 6.57 5.73 12.90
N TYR A 130 6.92 4.87 13.86
CA TYR A 130 6.78 5.18 15.30
C TYR A 130 7.89 6.06 15.85
N TRP A 131 9.10 5.91 15.32
CA TRP A 131 10.32 6.51 15.87
C TRP A 131 10.91 7.51 14.89
N GLU A 132 11.79 8.39 15.39
CA GLU A 132 12.73 9.21 14.60
C GLU A 132 13.36 8.34 13.51
N ASP A 133 13.68 8.95 12.37
CA ASP A 133 14.32 8.41 11.15
C ASP A 133 15.72 7.78 11.38
N CYS A 134 15.91 7.10 12.52
CA CYS A 134 17.18 6.71 13.12
C CYS A 134 18.26 7.79 12.98
N GLY A 135 17.85 9.06 12.83
CA GLY A 135 18.71 10.20 12.64
C GLY A 135 19.58 10.30 13.87
N SER A 136 20.87 10.53 13.66
CA SER A 136 21.81 10.62 14.77
C SER A 136 21.45 11.81 15.65
N PRO A 137 21.07 11.63 16.93
CA PRO A 137 20.87 12.75 17.84
C PRO A 137 22.19 13.51 18.11
N THR A 138 23.32 12.91 17.72
CA THR A 138 24.67 13.49 17.83
C THR A 138 25.14 14.25 16.59
N GLU A 139 24.49 14.07 15.43
CA GLU A 139 24.71 14.93 14.26
C GLU A 139 23.79 16.14 14.39
N GLY A 140 24.11 16.98 15.37
CA GLY A 140 23.32 18.16 15.65
C GLY A 140 23.22 19.06 14.42
N HIS A 141 22.01 19.37 13.98
CA HIS A 141 21.65 20.54 13.16
C HIS A 141 22.74 20.97 12.18
N VAL A 142 23.22 20.05 11.34
CA VAL A 142 23.89 20.50 10.12
C VAL A 142 22.80 21.02 9.20
N PRO A 143 22.99 22.12 8.45
CA PRO A 143 21.89 22.74 7.69
C PRO A 143 21.31 21.86 6.56
N PHE A 144 21.82 20.62 6.40
CA PHE A 144 21.58 19.70 5.28
C PHE A 144 21.57 18.19 5.66
N GLY A 145 21.48 17.85 6.96
CA GLY A 145 21.41 16.49 7.53
C GLY A 145 21.00 16.66 9.00
N ASP A 146 20.22 15.83 9.67
CA ASP A 146 20.03 14.40 9.65
C ASP A 146 18.59 14.13 10.14
N GLY A 147 18.16 12.86 10.16
CA GLY A 147 16.76 12.45 10.35
C GLY A 147 15.96 13.24 11.40
N HIS A 148 14.68 13.49 11.11
CA HIS A 148 13.78 14.31 11.92
C HIS A 148 12.69 13.47 12.61
N ASP A 149 12.04 14.06 13.63
CA ASP A 149 11.00 13.39 14.41
C ASP A 149 9.75 13.17 13.53
N GLY A 150 9.54 11.91 13.16
CA GLY A 150 8.39 11.44 12.40
C GLY A 150 8.38 11.96 10.96
N ASP A 151 9.04 11.26 10.04
CA ASP A 151 8.81 11.54 8.61
C ASP A 151 7.40 11.12 8.20
N SER A 152 6.73 12.01 7.47
CA SER A 152 5.45 11.73 6.82
C SER A 152 5.67 11.03 5.48
N GLU A 153 6.53 10.02 5.44
CA GLU A 153 6.76 9.22 4.25
C GLU A 153 5.47 8.51 3.83
N PHE A 154 5.16 8.54 2.54
CA PHE A 154 3.98 7.94 1.95
C PHE A 154 4.24 7.55 0.50
N PHE A 155 3.39 6.67 -0.02
CA PHE A 155 3.43 6.35 -1.44
C PHE A 155 2.02 6.17 -1.97
N ILE A 156 1.86 6.53 -3.23
CA ILE A 156 0.56 6.48 -3.91
C ILE A 156 0.67 5.50 -5.06
N VAL A 157 -0.31 4.61 -5.19
CA VAL A 157 -0.46 3.70 -6.31
C VAL A 157 -1.78 4.01 -6.99
N ASP A 158 -1.71 4.50 -8.23
CA ASP A 158 -2.91 4.66 -9.03
C ASP A 158 -3.15 3.39 -9.85
N VAL A 159 -4.36 2.86 -9.74
CA VAL A 159 -4.79 1.65 -10.46
C VAL A 159 -5.96 1.94 -11.38
N GLN A 160 -6.06 1.18 -12.46
CA GLN A 160 -7.13 1.26 -13.43
C GLN A 160 -7.62 -0.13 -13.79
N PHE A 161 -8.93 -0.29 -13.97
CA PHE A 161 -9.47 -1.54 -14.48
C PHE A 161 -9.30 -1.64 -15.99
N ASN A 162 -8.73 -2.74 -16.46
CA ASN A 162 -8.63 -3.08 -17.86
C ASN A 162 -9.73 -4.09 -18.20
N ASP A 163 -10.73 -3.66 -18.96
CA ASP A 163 -11.87 -4.49 -19.35
C ASP A 163 -11.50 -5.68 -20.23
N ALA A 164 -10.48 -5.54 -21.09
CA ALA A 164 -10.06 -6.62 -21.97
C ALA A 164 -9.41 -7.77 -21.20
N THR A 165 -8.59 -7.46 -20.19
CA THR A 165 -7.93 -8.48 -19.35
C THR A 165 -8.73 -8.85 -18.11
N ARG A 166 -9.76 -8.06 -17.78
CA ARG A 166 -10.58 -8.13 -16.56
C ARG A 166 -9.71 -8.09 -15.30
N ARG A 167 -8.71 -7.21 -15.29
CA ARG A 167 -7.73 -7.01 -14.22
C ARG A 167 -7.61 -5.55 -13.86
N TRP A 168 -7.28 -5.27 -12.61
CA TRP A 168 -6.80 -3.97 -12.19
C TRP A 168 -5.30 -3.90 -12.45
N ALA A 169 -4.78 -2.77 -12.94
CA ALA A 169 -3.37 -2.60 -13.24
C ALA A 169 -2.88 -1.24 -12.73
N THR A 170 -1.72 -1.25 -12.09
CA THR A 170 -0.98 -0.06 -11.66
C THR A 170 -0.58 0.77 -12.87
N GLN A 171 -1.02 2.03 -12.88
CA GLN A 171 -0.78 2.99 -13.95
C GLN A 171 0.41 3.88 -13.63
N GLN A 172 0.45 4.42 -12.41
CA GLN A 172 1.51 5.31 -11.95
C GLN A 172 1.72 5.14 -10.44
N ILE A 173 2.92 5.47 -9.99
CA ILE A 173 3.31 5.40 -8.58
C ILE A 173 3.89 6.75 -8.19
N PHE A 174 3.58 7.23 -6.99
CA PHE A 174 4.26 8.37 -6.38
C PHE A 174 5.06 7.88 -5.19
N LEU A 175 6.30 8.34 -5.05
CA LEU A 175 7.14 8.10 -3.88
C LEU A 175 7.53 9.46 -3.26
N SER A 176 7.52 9.53 -1.94
CA SER A 176 7.69 10.79 -1.21
C SER A 176 9.12 11.13 -0.81
N ALA A 177 10.12 10.35 -1.23
CA ALA A 177 11.50 10.56 -0.81
C ALA A 177 11.94 12.02 -1.02
N HIS A 178 12.31 12.68 0.08
CA HIS A 178 12.76 14.07 0.13
C HIS A 178 11.72 15.11 -0.33
N CYS A 179 10.42 14.83 -0.23
CA CYS A 179 9.39 15.86 -0.42
C CYS A 179 9.61 17.04 0.54
N GLY A 180 9.48 18.27 0.03
CA GLY A 180 9.65 19.49 0.84
C GLY A 180 11.10 19.91 1.11
N THR A 181 12.09 19.12 0.68
CA THR A 181 13.51 19.51 0.74
C THR A 181 13.87 20.49 -0.39
N LEU A 182 14.93 21.29 -0.22
CA LEU A 182 15.44 22.22 -1.25
C LEU A 182 15.86 21.50 -2.55
N THR A 183 16.19 20.21 -2.46
CA THR A 183 16.61 19.42 -3.61
C THR A 183 15.39 18.73 -4.26
N GLY A 184 14.42 18.23 -3.49
CA GLY A 184 13.13 17.72 -3.98
C GLY A 184 13.20 16.60 -5.02
N GLN A 185 14.37 15.99 -5.22
CA GLN A 185 14.69 15.31 -6.49
C GLN A 185 14.05 13.93 -6.67
N ARG A 186 13.46 13.37 -5.62
CA ARG A 186 12.87 12.01 -5.63
C ARG A 186 11.41 11.99 -5.16
N CYS A 187 10.85 13.17 -4.88
CA CYS A 187 9.44 13.41 -4.60
C CYS A 187 8.69 13.55 -5.93
N MET A 188 8.35 12.43 -6.55
CA MET A 188 7.87 12.45 -7.93
C MET A 188 6.90 11.33 -8.29
N TRP A 189 6.11 11.62 -9.33
CA TRP A 189 5.32 10.63 -10.03
C TRP A 189 6.20 9.85 -11.01
N TYR A 190 6.00 8.53 -11.00
CA TYR A 190 6.49 7.54 -11.96
C TYR A 190 5.32 7.24 -12.91
N PRO A 191 5.18 7.97 -14.02
CA PRO A 191 4.00 7.90 -14.91
C PRO A 191 3.93 6.59 -15.68
N ASP A 192 5.07 5.90 -15.83
CA ASP A 192 5.14 4.52 -16.30
C ASP A 192 6.07 3.70 -15.36
N PRO A 193 5.51 2.99 -14.38
CA PRO A 193 6.29 2.23 -13.41
C PRO A 193 6.94 0.97 -14.00
N THR A 194 6.72 0.70 -15.30
CA THR A 194 7.36 -0.40 -16.04
C THR A 194 8.54 0.08 -16.89
N SER A 195 8.68 1.39 -17.09
CA SER A 195 9.75 1.95 -17.91
C SER A 195 11.10 1.61 -17.30
N THR A 196 12.04 1.18 -18.14
CA THR A 196 13.45 1.00 -17.76
C THR A 196 14.29 2.21 -18.16
N THR A 197 13.67 3.21 -18.78
CA THR A 197 14.36 4.39 -19.29
C THR A 197 14.78 5.27 -18.13
N VAL A 198 16.08 5.60 -18.07
CA VAL A 198 16.62 6.55 -17.11
C VAL A 198 16.15 7.94 -17.50
N THR A 199 15.42 8.61 -16.61
CA THR A 199 15.00 10.01 -16.83
C THR A 199 16.21 10.94 -16.84
N PRO A 200 16.09 12.19 -17.33
CA PRO A 200 17.15 13.19 -17.21
C PRO A 200 17.63 13.45 -15.77
N THR A 201 16.84 13.05 -14.76
CA THR A 201 17.21 13.09 -13.34
C THR A 201 18.03 11.88 -12.87
N GLY A 202 18.42 10.97 -13.78
CA GLY A 202 19.34 9.86 -13.50
C GLY A 202 18.71 8.68 -12.77
N THR A 203 17.38 8.54 -12.79
CA THR A 203 16.68 7.51 -12.02
C THR A 203 16.22 6.39 -12.96
N ALA A 204 16.71 5.16 -12.73
CA ALA A 204 16.19 3.98 -13.43
C ALA A 204 14.79 3.66 -12.89
N GLN A 205 13.81 3.51 -13.78
CA GLN A 205 12.38 3.55 -13.46
C GLN A 205 11.65 2.20 -13.23
N PRO A 206 12.25 0.98 -13.30
CA PRO A 206 11.43 -0.22 -13.22
C PRO A 206 11.17 -0.61 -11.76
N PHE A 207 9.91 -0.51 -11.35
CA PHE A 207 9.49 -1.16 -10.13
C PHE A 207 9.57 -2.68 -10.31
N SER A 208 10.04 -3.36 -9.26
CA SER A 208 9.79 -4.79 -9.11
C SER A 208 8.37 -5.01 -8.60
N TRP A 209 7.79 -6.18 -8.89
CA TRP A 209 6.40 -6.48 -8.58
C TRP A 209 6.32 -7.71 -7.68
N ILE A 210 5.41 -7.68 -6.70
CA ILE A 210 5.10 -8.87 -5.91
C ILE A 210 4.64 -9.98 -6.86
N ASP A 211 5.15 -11.19 -6.64
CA ASP A 211 4.87 -12.39 -7.44
C ASP A 211 5.20 -12.25 -8.94
N GLY A 212 6.04 -11.27 -9.32
CA GLY A 212 6.45 -11.02 -10.70
C GLY A 212 5.33 -10.52 -11.63
N LYS A 213 4.18 -10.08 -11.08
CA LYS A 213 3.05 -9.58 -11.87
C LYS A 213 3.25 -8.12 -12.24
N VAL A 214 3.73 -7.88 -13.46
CA VAL A 214 3.89 -6.52 -14.03
C VAL A 214 2.61 -5.71 -13.86
N ARG A 215 2.73 -4.45 -13.41
CA ARG A 215 1.62 -3.56 -13.02
C ARG A 215 0.72 -4.12 -11.91
N GLY A 216 1.22 -5.05 -11.11
CA GLY A 216 0.58 -5.53 -9.90
C GLY A 216 0.90 -4.68 -8.67
N ALA A 217 1.06 -5.31 -7.52
CA ALA A 217 1.53 -4.62 -6.31
C ALA A 217 3.04 -4.34 -6.43
N PRO A 218 3.49 -3.09 -6.30
CA PRO A 218 4.90 -2.75 -6.44
C PRO A 218 5.73 -3.19 -5.23
N ILE A 219 7.02 -3.34 -5.42
CA ILE A 219 8.02 -3.46 -4.35
C ILE A 219 8.71 -2.10 -4.22
N ILE A 220 8.76 -1.59 -2.99
CA ILE A 220 9.36 -0.31 -2.62
C ILE A 220 10.56 -0.60 -1.73
N TRP A 221 11.67 0.08 -2.02
CA TRP A 221 12.88 0.06 -1.23
C TRP A 221 12.83 1.19 -0.22
N VAL A 222 13.05 0.88 1.04
CA VAL A 222 12.92 1.83 2.14
C VAL A 222 14.30 2.04 2.74
N ALA A 223 14.79 3.28 2.71
CA ALA A 223 16.11 3.62 3.20
C ALA A 223 16.26 3.26 4.68
N GLU A 224 17.42 2.68 5.00
CA GLU A 224 17.82 2.39 6.36
C GLU A 224 17.88 3.68 7.18
N GLY A 225 17.28 3.63 8.36
CA GLY A 225 17.22 4.77 9.24
C GLY A 225 16.16 5.76 8.80
N LYS A 226 16.31 6.37 7.63
CA LYS A 226 15.46 7.48 7.19
C LYS A 226 14.06 7.10 6.72
N HIS A 227 13.89 5.84 6.35
CA HIS A 227 12.64 5.30 5.81
C HIS A 227 12.09 5.99 4.55
N SER A 228 12.92 6.74 3.82
CA SER A 228 12.57 7.28 2.51
C SER A 228 12.33 6.19 1.47
N ASN A 229 11.36 6.43 0.58
CA ASN A 229 10.82 5.42 -0.33
C ASN A 229 11.38 5.53 -1.75
N TYR A 230 11.89 4.42 -2.28
CA TYR A 230 12.59 4.36 -3.56
C TYR A 230 12.08 3.23 -4.46
N SER A 231 12.24 3.43 -5.77
CA SER A 231 11.79 2.48 -6.79
C SER A 231 12.71 1.26 -6.90
N THR A 232 14.01 1.45 -6.66
CA THR A 232 15.06 0.43 -6.76
C THR A 232 16.09 0.57 -5.64
N ARG A 233 16.91 -0.46 -5.42
CA ARG A 233 18.02 -0.40 -4.45
C ARG A 233 19.07 0.61 -4.88
N GLU A 234 19.37 0.66 -6.18
CA GLU A 234 20.36 1.56 -6.76
C GLU A 234 19.92 3.03 -6.63
N ASP A 235 18.63 3.29 -6.82
CA ASP A 235 17.99 4.58 -6.58
C ASP A 235 18.13 5.00 -5.10
N CYS A 236 17.78 4.12 -4.18
CA CYS A 236 17.93 4.33 -2.74
C CYS A 236 19.39 4.61 -2.33
N ASN A 237 20.33 3.76 -2.72
CA ASN A 237 21.76 3.92 -2.46
C ASN A 237 22.35 5.18 -3.12
N GLY A 238 21.66 5.73 -4.11
CA GLY A 238 22.04 6.97 -4.77
C GLY A 238 21.70 8.23 -3.96
N GLY A 239 20.78 8.16 -2.98
CA GLY A 239 20.45 9.22 -2.01
C GLY A 239 20.04 10.60 -2.55
N GLY A 240 19.97 10.77 -3.87
CA GLY A 240 19.81 12.08 -4.51
C GLY A 240 20.93 13.08 -4.14
N LEU A 241 20.68 14.37 -4.37
CA LEU A 241 21.61 15.44 -3.98
C LEU A 241 21.59 15.77 -2.47
N ALA A 242 20.70 15.16 -1.68
CA ALA A 242 20.57 15.43 -0.23
C ALA A 242 21.60 14.68 0.64
N GLY A 243 22.33 13.71 0.09
CA GLY A 243 23.30 12.89 0.83
C GLY A 243 22.89 11.42 0.87
N SER A 244 23.69 10.59 1.56
CA SER A 244 23.61 9.12 1.49
C SER A 244 22.36 8.55 2.17
N ASP A 245 21.36 8.15 1.36
CA ASP A 245 20.45 7.09 1.75
C ASP A 245 21.08 5.75 1.40
N THR A 246 20.75 4.72 2.16
CA THR A 246 21.30 3.39 1.95
C THR A 246 20.21 2.35 2.11
N CYS A 247 20.16 1.44 1.15
CA CYS A 247 19.39 0.21 1.17
C CYS A 247 20.34 -0.99 1.04
N GLU A 248 21.58 -0.85 1.54
CA GLU A 248 22.55 -1.95 1.56
C GLU A 248 22.09 -3.11 2.44
N ARG A 249 21.34 -2.80 3.50
CA ARG A 249 20.65 -3.76 4.36
C ARG A 249 19.15 -3.82 3.99
N ASP A 250 18.71 -4.95 3.45
CA ASP A 250 17.30 -5.23 3.13
C ASP A 250 16.86 -6.62 3.66
N ASP A 251 17.30 -6.92 4.89
CA ASP A 251 17.14 -8.21 5.56
C ASP A 251 15.69 -8.53 6.00
N ARG A 252 14.75 -7.63 5.66
CA ARG A 252 13.30 -7.86 5.81
C ARG A 252 12.55 -7.53 4.54
N PHE A 253 11.53 -8.34 4.30
CA PHE A 253 10.48 -8.07 3.35
C PHE A 253 9.13 -8.27 4.05
N TYR A 254 8.25 -7.30 3.95
CA TYR A 254 6.85 -7.47 4.37
C TYR A 254 5.93 -6.69 3.45
N ARG A 255 4.68 -7.16 3.35
CA ARG A 255 3.64 -6.44 2.63
C ARG A 255 3.02 -5.39 3.54
N PHE A 256 2.76 -4.20 3.01
CA PHE A 256 2.03 -3.15 3.71
C PHE A 256 0.75 -3.76 4.30
N PRO A 257 0.54 -3.69 5.64
CA PRO A 257 -0.42 -4.55 6.29
C PRO A 257 -1.83 -3.94 6.27
N VAL A 258 -2.50 -4.00 5.12
CA VAL A 258 -3.94 -3.71 5.00
C VAL A 258 -4.73 -4.88 5.60
N ARG A 259 -5.21 -4.74 6.85
CA ARG A 259 -5.87 -5.83 7.60
C ARG A 259 -7.23 -5.44 8.18
N LEU A 260 -7.43 -4.18 8.51
CA LEU A 260 -8.58 -3.69 9.28
C LEU A 260 -9.20 -2.49 8.56
N ALA A 261 -10.52 -2.50 8.37
CA ALA A 261 -11.24 -1.39 7.73
C ALA A 261 -11.02 -0.03 8.43
N ARG A 262 -10.73 -0.03 9.74
CA ARG A 262 -10.39 1.17 10.52
C ARG A 262 -9.02 1.80 10.17
N GLN A 263 -8.24 1.16 9.30
CA GLN A 263 -7.03 1.73 8.72
C GLN A 263 -7.33 2.63 7.51
N ASN A 264 -8.51 2.49 6.91
CA ASN A 264 -8.95 3.36 5.84
C ASN A 264 -9.21 4.76 6.43
N ILE A 265 -8.45 5.75 5.99
CA ILE A 265 -8.64 7.17 6.35
C ILE A 265 -9.68 7.86 5.46
N TRP A 266 -10.32 7.08 4.57
CA TRP A 266 -11.40 7.46 3.67
C TRP A 266 -10.95 8.47 2.60
N SER A 267 -11.87 8.87 1.72
CA SER A 267 -11.63 9.96 0.78
C SER A 267 -11.87 11.32 1.42
N ARG A 268 -11.43 12.42 0.77
CA ARG A 268 -11.72 13.79 1.24
C ARG A 268 -13.21 14.15 1.17
N ALA A 269 -14.00 13.45 0.36
CA ALA A 269 -15.39 13.83 0.11
C ALA A 269 -16.18 13.96 1.42
N ILE A 270 -15.95 13.05 2.38
CA ILE A 270 -16.43 13.15 3.75
C ILE A 270 -15.37 12.54 4.69
N PRO A 271 -14.47 13.35 5.31
CA PRO A 271 -13.49 12.83 6.25
C PRO A 271 -14.19 12.43 7.54
N HIS A 272 -14.62 11.17 7.65
CA HIS A 272 -15.41 10.69 8.80
C HIS A 272 -14.61 10.70 10.10
N GLN A 273 -13.28 10.58 10.03
CA GLN A 273 -12.39 10.70 11.19
C GLN A 273 -11.10 11.40 10.78
N ALA A 274 -11.03 12.70 11.07
CA ALA A 274 -9.85 13.53 10.81
C ALA A 274 -8.60 13.02 11.57
N CYS A 275 -8.82 12.30 12.68
CA CYS A 275 -7.77 11.74 13.52
C CYS A 275 -8.04 10.28 13.86
N VAL A 276 -6.99 9.49 13.91
CA VAL A 276 -6.99 8.06 14.18
C VAL A 276 -6.09 7.77 15.38
N GLY A 277 -6.51 6.82 16.22
CA GLY A 277 -5.73 6.43 17.40
C GLY A 277 -4.57 5.51 17.04
N ALA A 278 -3.41 5.76 17.64
CA ALA A 278 -2.34 4.79 17.75
C ALA A 278 -2.84 3.57 18.51
N SER A 279 -2.22 2.41 18.32
CA SER A 279 -2.56 1.09 18.90
C SER A 279 -3.36 0.14 18.02
N LEU A 280 -3.49 0.39 16.70
CA LEU A 280 -4.10 -0.62 15.83
C LEU A 280 -3.36 -1.96 15.91
N TRP A 281 -2.08 -1.90 16.26
CA TRP A 281 -1.15 -3.01 16.23
C TRP A 281 -0.62 -3.45 17.61
N GLY A 282 -1.03 -2.77 18.69
CA GLY A 282 -0.62 -3.14 20.04
C GLY A 282 0.87 -2.90 20.35
N SER A 283 1.50 -1.96 19.63
CA SER A 283 2.88 -1.56 19.92
C SER A 283 3.00 -0.90 21.29
N THR A 284 4.05 -1.23 22.03
CA THR A 284 4.43 -0.53 23.28
C THR A 284 5.26 0.72 23.01
N ARG A 285 5.60 1.00 21.75
CA ARG A 285 6.38 2.19 21.35
C ARG A 285 5.54 3.46 21.32
N VAL A 286 4.22 3.37 21.44
CA VAL A 286 3.34 4.53 21.49
C VAL A 286 2.50 4.49 22.75
N ALA A 287 2.34 5.64 23.40
CA ALA A 287 1.50 5.76 24.57
C ALA A 287 0.04 5.38 24.22
N PRO A 288 -0.65 4.59 25.06
CA PRO A 288 -2.06 4.30 24.84
C PRO A 288 -2.88 5.58 24.74
N GLY A 289 -3.71 5.68 23.70
CA GLY A 289 -4.59 6.83 23.47
C GLY A 289 -3.98 7.98 22.68
N THR A 290 -2.71 7.89 22.24
CA THR A 290 -2.18 8.82 21.23
C THR A 290 -3.07 8.82 19.99
N THR A 291 -3.33 10.00 19.43
CA THR A 291 -4.05 10.16 18.16
C THR A 291 -3.20 10.97 17.19
N GLU A 292 -3.33 10.65 15.92
CA GLU A 292 -2.74 11.42 14.82
C GLU A 292 -3.82 11.88 13.85
N CYS A 293 -3.67 13.06 13.28
CA CYS A 293 -4.62 13.63 12.35
C CYS A 293 -4.05 13.78 10.93
N PHE A 294 -4.54 12.96 10.00
CA PHE A 294 -4.09 12.99 8.60
C PHE A 294 -4.74 14.11 7.78
N TRP A 295 -5.90 14.62 8.20
CA TRP A 295 -6.71 15.56 7.41
C TRP A 295 -6.63 17.04 7.84
N PRO A 296 -6.60 17.39 9.14
CA PRO A 296 -6.39 18.77 9.56
C PRO A 296 -4.98 19.22 9.18
N ARG A 297 -4.81 20.49 8.78
CA ARG A 297 -3.50 21.16 8.62
C ARG A 297 -2.80 21.33 9.96
N ARG A 298 -2.26 20.23 10.47
CA ARG A 298 -1.48 20.15 11.68
C ARG A 298 -0.20 19.41 11.34
N THR A 299 0.93 19.99 11.72
CA THR A 299 2.24 19.36 11.67
C THR A 299 2.14 17.93 12.20
N PHE A 300 2.65 16.97 11.44
CA PHE A 300 2.78 15.59 11.90
C PHE A 300 3.99 15.56 12.85
N TYR A 301 3.77 15.27 14.12
CA TYR A 301 4.84 15.24 15.14
C TYR A 301 5.32 13.80 15.41
N GLY A 302 4.94 12.85 14.55
CA GLY A 302 5.05 11.44 14.85
C GLY A 302 4.12 10.99 15.99
N TRP A 303 4.04 9.68 16.19
CA TRP A 303 3.21 9.07 17.22
C TRP A 303 3.69 9.31 18.67
N GLN A 304 4.73 10.11 18.88
CA GLN A 304 5.34 10.35 20.19
C GLN A 304 5.35 11.83 20.61
N GLY A 305 4.93 12.76 19.74
CA GLY A 305 4.62 14.14 20.12
C GLY A 305 5.81 14.99 20.57
N LEU A 306 6.96 14.85 19.92
CA LEU A 306 8.14 15.70 20.19
C LEU A 306 8.02 17.09 19.52
N ASN A 307 8.77 18.07 20.01
CA ASN A 307 8.60 19.51 19.70
C ASN A 307 9.10 19.94 18.30
N LEU A 308 9.62 19.03 17.47
CA LEU A 308 10.17 19.31 16.14
C LEU A 308 9.51 18.42 15.08
N GLY A 309 8.22 18.62 14.82
CA GLY A 309 7.49 17.82 13.83
C GLY A 309 7.89 18.12 12.38
N SER A 310 7.61 17.18 11.49
CA SER A 310 7.88 17.27 10.05
C SER A 310 6.69 17.84 9.25
N THR A 311 6.69 17.64 7.93
CA THR A 311 5.58 18.05 7.04
C THR A 311 4.29 17.33 7.43
N ALA A 312 3.18 18.07 7.55
CA ALA A 312 1.87 17.49 7.82
C ALA A 312 1.42 16.54 6.69
N TYR A 313 0.91 15.34 7.03
CA TYR A 313 0.27 14.45 6.06
C TYR A 313 -0.85 15.14 5.27
N SER A 314 -1.55 16.11 5.86
CA SER A 314 -2.62 16.84 5.18
C SER A 314 -2.12 17.74 4.05
N ASP A 315 -0.96 18.38 4.21
CA ASP A 315 -0.36 19.17 3.14
C ASP A 315 0.15 18.25 2.02
N ILE A 316 0.72 17.13 2.41
CA ILE A 316 1.16 16.05 1.53
C ILE A 316 0.00 15.45 0.71
N LEU A 317 -1.08 15.06 1.37
CA LEU A 317 -2.25 14.43 0.74
C LEU A 317 -2.97 15.45 -0.15
N ALA A 318 -3.11 16.69 0.29
CA ALA A 318 -3.69 17.75 -0.54
C ALA A 318 -2.83 18.06 -1.77
N GLN A 319 -1.50 18.12 -1.62
CA GLN A 319 -0.60 18.50 -2.69
C GLN A 319 -0.39 17.39 -3.71
N TYR A 320 -0.18 16.15 -3.26
CA TYR A 320 0.30 15.06 -4.13
C TYR A 320 -0.78 14.03 -4.43
N ALA A 321 -1.67 13.74 -3.47
CA ALA A 321 -2.80 12.86 -3.72
C ALA A 321 -3.95 13.59 -4.42
N GLY A 322 -3.89 14.92 -4.57
CA GLY A 322 -4.97 15.71 -5.17
C GLY A 322 -6.29 15.53 -4.40
N TRP A 323 -6.16 15.20 -3.11
CA TRP A 323 -7.24 14.97 -2.19
C TRP A 323 -7.68 16.33 -1.68
#